data_AF-T0RT39-F1
#
_entry.id   AF-T0RT39-F1
#
_cell.length_a   1.000
_cell.length_b   1.000
_cell.length_c   1.000
_cell.angle_alpha   90.00
_cell.angle_beta   90.00
_cell.angle_gamma   90.00
#
_symmetry.space_group_name_H-M   'P 1'
#
loop_
_entity.id
_entity.type
_entity.pdbx_description
1 polymer ?
#
loop_
_entity_poly.entity_id
_entity_poly.type
_entity_poly.pdbx_seq_one_letter_code
_entity_poly.pdbx_strand_id
1 'polypeptide(L)'
;MSAYLVNSRGDVLHATTDRDGHLATRKVFGLPHLAEAHPDTQYENASMAAIAPDALVLSDGTGELIVLSGDAISPWSIRFSGSPFGKPTSLTLLEARLENEYFVHGVASQLLFPTSADASGSTYAISAFSINLQSGSVTTTLVYTGGKPLGYASFASATDVLLLVEGPHELKVSLQQPPPTLSPIVHKRPHSDSADDDADGPELLKCPRAGIGFDGVHQSPHVPASSLGHATDATSLYDRFVTSSTPFSSMETPTSSAPASAPVPDESARIEIPTPDSILGGFEECDDLDPNATAVLYRYDVASRACLGRLPIDCRRFHFLGSSATPLQTSVTSHVPKTLLFQYDVHGAVFSVGADLRHLELLHDATFQALAYVQASKEQKKYLQFHPSASLAAIAEFEKRLFVYTGPQGGAGPHRRLHYLEELALKAPTIYGLQFLDASSLLLLTPSALLRVSIPSSSSH
;
A
#
# COMPACT_ATOMS: atom_id res chain seq x y z
N MET A 1 14.67 19.40 -3.73
CA MET A 1 14.04 18.07 -3.66
C MET A 1 14.98 17.06 -4.27
N SER A 2 15.00 15.84 -3.75
CA SER A 2 15.95 14.81 -4.14
C SER A 2 15.34 13.42 -4.17
N ALA A 3 15.90 12.55 -4.99
CA ALA A 3 15.63 11.12 -4.98
C ALA A 3 16.92 10.35 -5.21
N TYR A 4 16.94 9.10 -4.81
CA TYR A 4 18.06 8.20 -5.02
C TYR A 4 17.63 7.01 -5.85
N LEU A 5 18.49 6.54 -6.75
CA LEU A 5 18.25 5.34 -7.55
C LEU A 5 19.53 4.56 -7.78
N VAL A 6 19.39 3.27 -8.10
CA VAL A 6 20.49 2.41 -8.54
C VAL A 6 20.33 2.18 -10.04
N ASN A 7 21.37 2.45 -10.82
CA ASN A 7 21.36 2.19 -12.26
C ASN A 7 21.83 0.77 -12.60
N SER A 8 21.76 0.38 -13.87
CA SER A 8 22.19 -0.94 -14.36
C SER A 8 23.69 -1.22 -14.22
N ARG A 9 24.51 -0.22 -13.87
CA ARG A 9 25.95 -0.38 -13.58
C ARG A 9 26.23 -0.53 -12.08
N GLY A 10 25.20 -0.59 -11.25
CA GLY A 10 25.33 -0.60 -9.80
C GLY A 10 25.77 0.75 -9.23
N ASP A 11 25.67 1.84 -10.00
CA ASP A 11 25.92 3.18 -9.46
C ASP A 11 24.70 3.65 -8.67
N VAL A 12 24.93 4.10 -7.44
CA VAL A 12 23.94 4.88 -6.69
C VAL A 12 24.00 6.32 -7.20
N LEU A 13 22.89 6.80 -7.74
CA LEU A 13 22.74 8.16 -8.26
C LEU A 13 21.83 8.97 -7.35
N HIS A 14 22.20 10.23 -7.12
CA HIS A 14 21.37 11.24 -6.47
C HIS A 14 20.80 12.13 -7.57
N ALA A 15 19.48 12.08 -7.73
CA ALA A 15 18.71 12.94 -8.60
C ALA A 15 18.26 14.19 -7.84
N THR A 16 18.54 15.36 -8.37
CA THR A 16 18.13 16.65 -7.81
C THR A 16 17.49 17.50 -8.89
N THR A 17 16.50 18.29 -8.50
CA THR A 17 15.92 19.31 -9.37
C THR A 17 16.56 20.67 -9.07
N ASP A 18 17.00 21.38 -10.09
CA ASP A 18 17.50 22.75 -9.94
C ASP A 18 16.35 23.77 -9.81
N ARG A 19 16.69 25.07 -9.72
CA ARG A 19 15.70 26.14 -9.55
C ARG A 19 14.77 26.31 -10.76
N ASP A 20 15.25 25.94 -11.94
CA ASP A 20 14.51 26.05 -13.20
C ASP A 20 13.69 24.78 -13.48
N GLY A 21 13.73 23.80 -12.58
CA GLY A 21 12.96 22.57 -12.68
C GLY A 21 13.64 21.48 -13.50
N HIS A 22 14.90 21.66 -13.91
CA HIS A 22 15.64 20.64 -14.65
C HIS A 22 16.16 19.56 -13.71
N LEU A 23 16.05 18.32 -14.19
CA LEU A 23 16.49 17.14 -13.47
C LEU A 23 17.97 16.87 -13.77
N ALA A 24 18.81 16.92 -12.73
CA ALA A 24 20.21 16.54 -12.80
C ALA A 24 20.45 15.28 -11.97
N THR A 25 21.33 14.40 -12.43
CA THR A 25 21.76 13.22 -11.68
C THR A 25 23.26 13.27 -11.45
N ARG A 26 23.69 12.92 -10.23
CA ARG A 26 25.11 12.75 -9.88
C ARG A 26 25.35 11.37 -9.30
N LYS A 27 26.45 10.73 -9.67
CA LYS A 27 26.90 9.51 -9.00
C LYS A 27 27.36 9.86 -7.58
N VAL A 28 26.83 9.17 -6.58
CA VAL A 28 27.26 9.31 -5.19
C VAL A 28 28.18 8.16 -4.78
N PHE A 29 27.87 6.94 -5.20
CA PHE A 29 28.67 5.76 -4.88
C PHE A 29 28.57 4.70 -5.98
N GLY A 30 29.54 3.78 -6.06
CA GLY A 30 29.52 2.68 -7.03
C GLY A 30 29.59 1.33 -6.33
N LEU A 31 28.64 0.45 -6.65
CA LEU A 31 28.53 -0.92 -6.17
C LEU A 31 28.55 -1.87 -7.37
N PRO A 32 29.71 -2.09 -8.02
CA PRO A 32 29.78 -2.82 -9.30
C PRO A 32 29.25 -4.25 -9.19
N HIS A 33 29.33 -4.88 -8.02
CA HIS A 33 28.78 -6.21 -7.76
C HIS A 33 27.25 -6.28 -8.00
N LEU A 34 26.52 -5.16 -7.91
CA LEU A 34 25.09 -5.13 -8.23
C LEU A 34 24.82 -5.31 -9.74
N ALA A 35 25.77 -4.93 -10.60
CA ALA A 35 25.69 -5.14 -12.04
C ALA A 35 26.22 -6.52 -12.46
N GLU A 36 27.11 -7.10 -11.65
CA GLU A 36 27.74 -8.40 -11.89
C GLU A 36 26.98 -9.55 -11.22
N ALA A 37 25.96 -9.26 -10.42
CA ALA A 37 25.19 -10.26 -9.69
C ALA A 37 24.58 -11.27 -10.68
N HIS A 38 24.85 -12.56 -10.44
CA HIS A 38 24.33 -13.61 -11.30
C HIS A 38 22.81 -13.75 -11.06
N PRO A 39 21.99 -13.96 -12.11
CA PRO A 39 20.55 -14.18 -11.97
C PRO A 39 20.20 -15.33 -11.00
N ASP A 40 21.10 -16.30 -10.85
CA ASP A 40 20.91 -17.46 -9.97
C ASP A 40 21.13 -17.14 -8.48
N THR A 41 21.78 -16.02 -8.16
CA THR A 41 22.07 -15.59 -6.77
C THR A 41 21.30 -14.35 -6.36
N GLN A 42 20.74 -13.61 -7.33
CA GLN A 42 19.92 -12.43 -7.10
C GLN A 42 18.44 -12.77 -7.18
N TYR A 43 17.81 -12.95 -6.03
CA TYR A 43 16.39 -13.27 -5.94
C TYR A 43 15.50 -12.03 -6.02
N GLU A 44 16.00 -10.88 -5.59
CA GLU A 44 15.27 -9.61 -5.56
C GLU A 44 16.06 -8.48 -6.22
N ASN A 45 15.35 -7.45 -6.68
CA ASN A 45 15.99 -6.21 -7.08
C ASN A 45 16.60 -5.50 -5.85
N ALA A 46 17.61 -4.65 -6.10
CA ALA A 46 18.12 -3.77 -5.06
C ALA A 46 17.00 -2.88 -4.51
N SER A 47 16.94 -2.74 -3.19
CA SER A 47 15.97 -1.91 -2.48
C SER A 47 16.70 -0.95 -1.55
N MET A 48 16.15 0.24 -1.34
CA MET A 48 16.88 1.31 -0.66
C MET A 48 15.95 2.24 0.11
N ALA A 49 16.42 2.73 1.25
CA ALA A 49 15.76 3.75 2.05
C ALA A 49 16.75 4.88 2.36
N ALA A 50 16.32 6.12 2.17
CA ALA A 50 17.06 7.28 2.61
C ALA A 50 16.75 7.56 4.08
N ILE A 51 17.78 7.51 4.93
CA ILE A 51 17.64 7.65 6.39
C ILE A 51 18.13 9.01 6.90
N ALA A 52 18.87 9.74 6.06
CA ALA A 52 19.26 11.14 6.24
C ALA A 52 19.54 11.75 4.84
N PRO A 53 19.68 13.09 4.71
CA PRO A 53 20.02 13.72 3.44
C PRO A 53 21.29 13.16 2.77
N ASP A 54 22.20 12.64 3.58
CA ASP A 54 23.53 12.15 3.24
C ASP A 54 23.79 10.71 3.73
N ALA A 55 22.73 9.96 4.06
CA ALA A 55 22.85 8.55 4.45
C ALA A 55 21.73 7.66 3.87
N LEU A 56 22.11 6.46 3.43
CA LEU A 56 21.27 5.48 2.75
C LEU A 56 21.47 4.10 3.36
N VAL A 57 20.40 3.31 3.43
CA VAL A 57 20.46 1.86 3.65
C VAL A 57 20.01 1.18 2.36
N LEU A 58 20.78 0.20 1.91
CA LEU A 58 20.53 -0.55 0.68
C LEU A 58 20.56 -2.05 0.97
N SER A 59 19.63 -2.79 0.38
CA SER A 59 19.73 -4.23 0.19
C SER A 59 20.11 -4.52 -1.25
N ASP A 60 21.05 -5.44 -1.46
CA ASP A 60 21.45 -5.90 -2.80
C ASP A 60 20.48 -6.92 -3.41
N GLY A 61 19.51 -7.41 -2.62
CA GLY A 61 18.56 -8.46 -3.02
C GLY A 61 19.11 -9.88 -2.95
N THR A 62 20.38 -10.05 -2.55
CA THR A 62 21.03 -11.35 -2.32
C THR A 62 21.22 -11.68 -0.84
N GLY A 63 20.93 -10.71 0.04
CA GLY A 63 21.03 -10.83 1.49
C GLY A 63 22.02 -9.87 2.13
N GLU A 64 22.73 -9.04 1.35
CA GLU A 64 23.58 -7.97 1.89
C GLU A 64 22.79 -6.72 2.22
N LEU A 65 23.05 -6.17 3.41
CA LEU A 65 22.69 -4.82 3.79
C LEU A 65 23.94 -3.94 3.79
N ILE A 66 23.82 -2.77 3.18
CA ILE A 66 24.88 -1.78 3.04
C ILE A 66 24.36 -0.46 3.59
N VAL A 67 25.09 0.16 4.52
CA VAL A 67 24.84 1.54 4.95
C VAL A 67 25.89 2.44 4.34
N LEU A 68 25.45 3.39 3.54
CA LEU A 68 26.29 4.41 2.91
C LEU A 68 26.06 5.73 3.62
N SER A 69 27.13 6.48 3.89
CA SER A 69 27.00 7.88 4.28
C SER A 69 28.09 8.72 3.63
N GLY A 70 27.75 9.97 3.32
CA GLY A 70 28.69 11.01 2.92
C GLY A 70 28.48 12.27 3.76
N ASP A 71 29.26 13.30 3.49
CA ASP A 71 28.98 14.64 4.00
C ASP A 71 29.39 15.69 2.93
N ALA A 72 29.29 16.99 3.20
CA ALA A 72 29.66 18.03 2.23
C ALA A 72 31.18 18.11 1.94
N ILE A 73 32.00 17.57 2.84
CA ILE A 73 33.46 17.66 2.91
C ILE A 73 34.11 16.30 2.57
N SER A 74 33.44 15.19 2.85
CA SER A 74 33.90 13.81 2.73
C SER A 74 33.12 13.07 1.65
N PRO A 75 33.80 12.28 0.79
CA PRO A 75 33.12 11.44 -0.18
C PRO A 75 32.25 10.40 0.53
N TRP A 76 31.20 9.94 -0.15
CA TRP A 76 30.37 8.84 0.32
C TRP A 76 31.21 7.60 0.55
N SER A 77 30.97 6.92 1.66
CA SER A 77 31.70 5.73 2.10
C SER A 77 30.76 4.69 2.72
N ILE A 78 31.19 3.43 2.72
CA ILE A 78 30.48 2.35 3.38
C ILE A 78 30.73 2.47 4.89
N ARG A 79 29.65 2.65 5.65
CA ARG A 79 29.66 2.65 7.12
C ARG A 79 29.40 1.26 7.68
N PHE A 80 28.66 0.45 6.94
CA PHE A 80 28.37 -0.94 7.26
C PHE A 80 28.14 -1.74 5.98
N SER A 81 28.64 -2.98 5.94
CA SER A 81 28.33 -3.98 4.92
C SER A 81 28.24 -5.32 5.63
N GLY A 82 27.15 -6.07 5.43
CA GLY A 82 27.02 -7.38 6.04
C GLY A 82 25.73 -8.09 5.66
N SER A 83 25.66 -9.38 5.99
CA SER A 83 24.51 -10.23 5.64
C SER A 83 23.85 -10.76 6.91
N PRO A 84 23.11 -9.90 7.64
CA PRO A 84 22.62 -10.25 8.97
C PRO A 84 21.56 -11.36 8.96
N PHE A 85 21.03 -11.70 7.79
CA PHE A 85 20.06 -12.78 7.60
C PHE A 85 20.64 -13.99 6.84
N GLY A 86 21.96 -14.00 6.58
CA GLY A 86 22.62 -15.01 5.76
C GLY A 86 22.64 -14.68 4.26
N LYS A 87 23.41 -15.47 3.51
CA LYS A 87 23.51 -15.44 2.04
C LYS A 87 23.56 -16.88 1.48
N PRO A 88 23.01 -17.13 0.29
CA PRO A 88 22.16 -16.21 -0.49
C PRO A 88 20.71 -16.25 0.05
N THR A 89 20.01 -15.11 0.06
CA THR A 89 18.61 -15.03 0.49
C THR A 89 17.89 -13.89 -0.22
N SER A 90 16.62 -14.10 -0.63
CA SER A 90 15.75 -13.00 -1.06
C SER A 90 15.62 -12.01 0.09
N LEU A 91 16.02 -10.76 -0.14
CA LEU A 91 15.98 -9.72 0.89
C LEU A 91 15.56 -8.38 0.29
N THR A 92 14.36 -7.94 0.66
CA THR A 92 13.83 -6.63 0.28
C THR A 92 13.78 -5.73 1.50
N LEU A 93 14.47 -4.59 1.46
CA LEU A 93 14.38 -3.54 2.46
C LEU A 93 13.03 -2.82 2.30
N LEU A 94 12.22 -2.83 3.36
CA LEU A 94 10.88 -2.23 3.34
C LEU A 94 10.88 -0.81 3.88
N GLU A 95 11.63 -0.57 4.96
CA GLU A 95 11.77 0.74 5.60
C GLU A 95 13.03 0.76 6.45
N ALA A 96 13.66 1.94 6.62
CA ALA A 96 14.76 2.12 7.54
C ALA A 96 14.76 3.52 8.16
N ARG A 97 15.42 3.66 9.30
CA ARG A 97 15.53 4.91 10.03
C ARG A 97 16.85 5.00 10.78
N LEU A 98 17.40 6.21 10.80
CA LEU A 98 18.48 6.60 11.71
C LEU A 98 17.86 7.09 13.03
N GLU A 99 18.17 6.43 14.15
CA GLU A 99 17.80 6.92 15.49
C GLU A 99 18.72 8.05 15.92
N ASN A 100 20.02 7.84 15.70
CA ASN A 100 21.12 8.75 16.00
C ASN A 100 22.33 8.37 15.11
N GLU A 101 23.45 9.08 15.23
CA GLU A 101 24.67 8.83 14.45
C GLU A 101 25.23 7.39 14.54
N TYR A 102 24.75 6.58 15.47
CA TYR A 102 25.27 5.25 15.75
C TYR A 102 24.28 4.12 15.44
N PHE A 103 22.98 4.37 15.42
CA PHE A 103 21.97 3.31 15.31
C PHE A 103 21.05 3.49 14.11
N VAL A 104 21.04 2.46 13.26
CA VAL A 104 20.11 2.32 12.14
C VAL A 104 19.16 1.19 12.45
N HIS A 105 17.87 1.48 12.46
CA HIS A 105 16.81 0.48 12.55
C HIS A 105 16.17 0.29 11.18
N GLY A 106 15.65 -0.90 10.92
CA GLY A 106 14.89 -1.13 9.70
C GLY A 106 14.07 -2.40 9.74
N VAL A 107 13.29 -2.58 8.67
CA VAL A 107 12.45 -3.74 8.44
C VAL A 107 12.78 -4.29 7.06
N ALA A 108 12.99 -5.60 7.00
CA ALA A 108 13.23 -6.32 5.77
C ALA A 108 12.28 -7.51 5.62
N SER A 109 11.94 -7.82 4.37
CA SER A 109 11.20 -9.00 3.97
C SER A 109 12.14 -10.02 3.36
N GLN A 110 11.97 -11.29 3.74
CA GLN A 110 12.61 -12.42 3.10
C GLN A 110 11.55 -13.33 2.47
N LEU A 111 11.70 -13.65 1.19
CA LEU A 111 10.93 -14.73 0.58
C LEU A 111 11.57 -16.08 0.95
N LEU A 112 10.84 -16.88 1.70
CA LEU A 112 11.25 -18.24 2.08
C LEU A 112 10.74 -19.21 1.01
N PHE A 113 11.67 -19.84 0.30
CA PHE A 113 11.35 -20.88 -0.67
C PHE A 113 10.97 -22.17 0.06
N PRO A 114 9.90 -22.87 -0.36
CA PRO A 114 9.49 -24.12 0.23
C PRO A 114 10.62 -25.16 0.13
N THR A 115 10.96 -25.79 1.26
CA THR A 115 12.01 -26.82 1.32
C THR A 115 11.53 -28.21 0.88
N SER A 116 10.22 -28.40 0.72
CA SER A 116 9.61 -29.64 0.23
C SER A 116 8.80 -29.39 -1.04
N ALA A 117 8.82 -30.36 -1.96
CA ALA A 117 8.06 -30.29 -3.21
C ALA A 117 6.54 -30.19 -3.02
N ASP A 118 6.04 -30.57 -1.84
CA ASP A 118 4.61 -30.58 -1.50
C ASP A 118 4.12 -29.29 -0.83
N ALA A 119 5.02 -28.37 -0.46
CA ALA A 119 4.64 -27.09 0.12
C ALA A 119 4.26 -26.11 -0.99
N SER A 120 2.95 -25.93 -1.21
CA SER A 120 2.44 -24.89 -2.11
C SER A 120 2.37 -23.55 -1.39
N GLY A 121 2.87 -22.51 -2.05
CA GLY A 121 2.74 -21.12 -1.61
C GLY A 121 4.05 -20.47 -1.16
N SER A 122 4.13 -19.17 -1.41
CA SER A 122 5.22 -18.30 -0.94
C SER A 122 5.03 -17.97 0.54
N THR A 123 6.07 -18.17 1.34
CA THR A 123 6.09 -17.69 2.73
C THR A 123 7.01 -16.48 2.84
N TYR A 124 6.52 -15.40 3.42
CA TYR A 124 7.28 -14.20 3.70
C TYR A 124 7.64 -14.15 5.18
N ALA A 125 8.92 -13.95 5.48
CA ALA A 125 9.43 -13.68 6.82
C ALA A 125 9.78 -12.19 6.94
N ILE A 126 9.10 -11.50 7.84
CA ILE A 126 9.36 -10.07 8.10
C ILE A 126 10.19 -9.95 9.36
N SER A 127 11.36 -9.34 9.21
CA SER A 127 12.29 -9.15 10.31
C SER A 127 12.61 -7.68 10.52
N ALA A 128 12.63 -7.27 11.79
CA ALA A 128 13.22 -6.01 12.19
C ALA A 128 14.73 -6.20 12.43
N PHE A 129 15.52 -5.17 12.16
CA PHE A 129 16.95 -5.18 12.43
C PHE A 129 17.42 -3.87 13.05
N SER A 130 18.54 -3.94 13.76
CA SER A 130 19.25 -2.80 14.32
C SER A 130 20.74 -2.96 14.08
N ILE A 131 21.35 -1.98 13.42
CA ILE A 131 22.78 -1.93 13.12
C ILE A 131 23.39 -0.84 14.01
N ASN A 132 24.40 -1.22 14.79
CA ASN A 132 25.27 -0.26 15.46
C ASN A 132 26.44 0.08 14.51
N LEU A 133 26.48 1.30 13.98
CA LEU A 133 27.48 1.78 13.04
C LEU A 133 28.87 1.98 13.65
N GLN A 134 28.98 2.02 14.98
CA GLN A 134 30.27 2.15 15.68
C GLN A 134 30.94 0.79 15.89
N SER A 135 30.18 -0.21 16.32
CA SER A 135 30.70 -1.56 16.57
C SER A 135 30.58 -2.49 15.37
N GLY A 136 29.74 -2.15 14.39
CA GLY A 136 29.34 -3.04 13.29
C GLY A 136 28.39 -4.17 13.72
N SER A 137 27.96 -4.21 15.00
CA SER A 137 27.09 -5.28 15.48
C SER A 137 25.68 -5.14 14.94
N VAL A 138 25.08 -6.25 14.54
CA VAL A 138 23.68 -6.30 14.07
C VAL A 138 22.85 -7.18 14.99
N THR A 139 21.67 -6.69 15.34
CA THR A 139 20.62 -7.49 15.95
C THR A 139 19.49 -7.65 14.95
N THR A 140 18.97 -8.86 14.79
CA THR A 140 17.78 -9.14 14.00
C THR A 140 16.69 -9.74 14.89
N THR A 141 15.43 -9.54 14.53
CA THR A 141 14.28 -10.15 15.21
C THR A 141 13.23 -10.47 14.15
N LEU A 142 12.92 -11.75 14.01
CA LEU A 142 11.80 -12.20 13.18
C LEU A 142 10.50 -11.76 13.86
N VAL A 143 9.74 -10.88 13.21
CA VAL A 143 8.51 -10.30 13.75
C VAL A 143 7.32 -11.21 13.45
N TYR A 144 7.16 -11.62 12.20
CA TYR A 144 6.10 -12.54 11.80
C TYR A 144 6.45 -13.30 10.52
N THR A 145 5.70 -14.38 10.27
CA THR A 145 5.69 -15.12 9.00
C THR A 145 4.28 -15.17 8.42
N GLY A 146 4.11 -14.98 7.12
CA GLY A 146 2.79 -14.97 6.48
C GLY A 146 2.81 -15.33 4.99
N GLY A 147 1.64 -15.56 4.41
CA GLY A 147 1.50 -15.92 3.00
C GLY A 147 1.52 -14.75 2.01
N LYS A 148 1.48 -13.51 2.50
CA LYS A 148 1.47 -12.29 1.68
C LYS A 148 2.69 -11.41 2.00
N PRO A 149 3.23 -10.68 1.00
CA PRO A 149 4.25 -9.67 1.24
C PRO A 149 3.68 -8.52 2.09
N LEU A 150 4.55 -7.83 2.82
CA LEU A 150 4.13 -6.67 3.63
C LEU A 150 3.93 -5.44 2.74
N GLY A 151 2.69 -4.97 2.61
CA GLY A 151 2.35 -3.79 1.81
C GLY A 151 2.62 -2.44 2.50
N TYR A 152 2.77 -2.41 3.84
CA TYR A 152 3.00 -1.19 4.60
C TYR A 152 3.94 -1.43 5.78
N ALA A 153 5.02 -0.64 5.81
CA ALA A 153 5.87 -0.41 6.96
C ALA A 153 6.15 1.09 7.07
N SER A 154 6.08 1.63 8.30
CA SER A 154 6.48 3.01 8.55
C SER A 154 6.91 3.21 9.99
N PHE A 155 8.01 3.92 10.21
CA PHE A 155 8.40 4.32 11.56
C PHE A 155 7.44 5.39 12.08
N ALA A 156 6.92 5.22 13.28
CA ALA A 156 6.16 6.26 13.97
C ALA A 156 7.02 7.05 14.97
N SER A 157 8.11 6.45 15.45
CA SER A 157 9.15 7.09 16.25
C SER A 157 10.53 6.58 15.82
N ALA A 158 11.56 6.78 16.63
CA ALA A 158 12.87 6.21 16.34
C ALA A 158 12.88 4.67 16.40
N THR A 159 12.07 4.08 17.30
CA THR A 159 12.04 2.63 17.55
C THR A 159 10.67 2.00 17.31
N ASP A 160 9.60 2.81 17.26
CA ASP A 160 8.26 2.31 16.96
C ASP A 160 8.04 2.20 15.46
N VAL A 161 7.64 1.01 15.02
CA VAL A 161 7.32 0.69 13.64
C VAL A 161 5.88 0.22 13.53
N LEU A 162 5.18 0.75 12.54
CA LEU A 162 3.83 0.33 12.17
C LEU A 162 3.91 -0.63 11.00
N LEU A 163 3.21 -1.76 11.09
CA LEU A 163 3.21 -2.84 10.10
C LEU A 163 1.76 -3.26 9.80
N LEU A 164 1.30 -3.14 8.56
CA LEU A 164 -0.03 -3.65 8.17
C LEU A 164 0.15 -5.03 7.54
N VAL A 165 -0.29 -6.06 8.24
CA VAL A 165 -0.14 -7.45 7.81
C VAL A 165 -1.46 -7.95 7.25
N GLU A 166 -1.46 -8.31 5.97
CA GLU A 166 -2.62 -8.88 5.28
C GLU A 166 -2.58 -10.41 5.26
N GLY A 167 -3.74 -11.02 5.41
CA GLY A 167 -3.95 -12.46 5.38
C GLY A 167 -3.52 -13.20 6.66
N PRO A 168 -3.68 -14.54 6.65
CA PRO A 168 -3.22 -15.40 7.72
C PRO A 168 -1.71 -15.28 7.94
N HIS A 169 -1.31 -15.12 9.20
CA HIS A 169 0.08 -14.97 9.60
C HIS A 169 0.31 -15.48 11.03
N GLU A 170 1.57 -15.75 11.35
CA GLU A 170 2.03 -16.17 12.67
C GLU A 170 2.99 -15.12 13.22
N LEU A 171 2.60 -14.48 14.33
CA LEU A 171 3.46 -13.55 15.05
C LEU A 171 4.54 -14.33 15.81
N LYS A 172 5.80 -13.93 15.65
CA LYS A 172 6.98 -14.58 16.25
C LYS A 172 7.52 -13.83 17.47
N VAL A 173 6.90 -12.71 17.81
CA VAL A 173 7.22 -11.87 18.98
C VAL A 173 6.03 -11.80 19.93
N SER A 174 6.27 -11.44 21.18
CA SER A 174 5.18 -11.27 22.16
C SER A 174 4.31 -10.07 21.81
N LEU A 175 2.99 -10.24 21.88
CA LEU A 175 2.03 -9.15 21.90
C LEU A 175 1.79 -8.73 23.36
N GLN A 176 2.17 -7.50 23.71
CA GLN A 176 2.07 -6.93 25.06
C GLN A 176 0.80 -6.10 25.28
N GLN A 177 -0.11 -6.06 24.30
CA GLN A 177 -1.40 -5.44 24.47
C GLN A 177 -2.26 -6.25 25.45
N PRO A 178 -2.90 -5.62 26.46
CA PRO A 178 -3.81 -6.33 27.34
C PRO A 178 -4.94 -6.97 26.52
N PRO A 179 -5.36 -8.21 26.85
CA PRO A 179 -6.47 -8.85 26.18
C PRO A 179 -7.71 -7.95 26.28
N PRO A 180 -8.54 -7.87 25.23
CA PRO A 180 -9.77 -7.10 25.31
C PRO A 180 -10.60 -7.65 26.47
N THR A 181 -11.05 -6.77 27.36
CA THR A 181 -11.99 -7.11 28.44
C THR A 181 -13.33 -7.48 27.81
N LEU A 182 -13.50 -8.74 27.40
CA LEU A 182 -14.72 -9.23 26.77
C LEU A 182 -15.73 -9.73 27.82
N SER A 183 -16.96 -9.23 27.71
CA SER A 183 -18.16 -9.91 28.22
C SER A 183 -18.55 -10.99 27.18
N PRO A 184 -18.86 -12.23 27.58
CA PRO A 184 -19.09 -13.31 26.63
C PRO A 184 -20.51 -13.25 26.04
N ILE A 185 -20.65 -13.16 24.72
CA ILE A 185 -21.94 -13.36 24.06
C ILE A 185 -21.99 -14.79 23.52
N VAL A 186 -22.83 -15.61 24.16
CA VAL A 186 -23.19 -16.98 23.76
C VAL A 186 -24.41 -16.90 22.83
N HIS A 187 -24.25 -17.22 21.56
CA HIS A 187 -25.39 -17.33 20.64
C HIS A 187 -25.96 -18.76 20.64
N LYS A 188 -26.97 -19.02 21.48
CA LYS A 188 -27.95 -20.11 21.26
C LYS A 188 -29.06 -19.58 20.35
N ARG A 189 -29.39 -20.31 19.28
CA ARG A 189 -30.57 -20.04 18.42
C ARG A 189 -31.86 -20.46 19.12
N PRO A 190 -32.91 -19.62 19.12
CA PRO A 190 -34.29 -20.08 19.31
C PRO A 190 -35.11 -19.91 18.02
N HIS A 191 -35.91 -20.93 17.70
CA HIS A 191 -36.98 -20.88 16.70
C HIS A 191 -38.26 -20.31 17.35
N SER A 192 -38.99 -19.42 16.66
CA SER A 192 -40.47 -19.34 16.79
C SER A 192 -41.10 -18.38 15.77
N ASP A 193 -42.26 -18.81 15.28
CA ASP A 193 -43.17 -18.23 14.29
C ASP A 193 -43.96 -16.99 14.76
N SER A 194 -44.40 -16.16 13.80
CA SER A 194 -45.56 -15.21 13.75
C SER A 194 -45.13 -13.90 13.05
N ALA A 195 -45.63 -13.52 11.87
CA ALA A 195 -46.98 -13.09 11.46
C ALA A 195 -47.33 -11.66 11.96
N ASP A 196 -47.42 -10.76 10.97
CA ASP A 196 -48.07 -9.43 10.91
C ASP A 196 -47.54 -8.27 11.78
N ASP A 197 -47.00 -7.22 11.14
CA ASP A 197 -47.67 -5.92 10.97
C ASP A 197 -46.77 -4.89 10.23
N ASP A 198 -47.32 -4.30 9.17
CA ASP A 198 -46.78 -3.16 8.42
C ASP A 198 -47.05 -1.83 9.17
N ALA A 199 -46.03 -0.98 9.36
CA ALA A 199 -46.09 0.49 9.12
C ALA A 199 -44.86 1.24 9.70
N ASP A 200 -44.25 2.05 8.82
CA ASP A 200 -43.45 3.26 9.04
C ASP A 200 -42.14 3.19 9.87
N GLY A 201 -41.02 3.01 9.15
CA GLY A 201 -39.64 3.29 9.60
C GLY A 201 -38.91 4.23 8.62
N PRO A 202 -37.89 4.99 9.08
CA PRO A 202 -37.36 6.15 8.37
C PRO A 202 -36.65 5.77 7.06
N GLU A 203 -36.88 6.59 6.02
CA GLU A 203 -36.26 6.48 4.69
C GLU A 203 -34.74 6.32 4.79
N LEU A 204 -34.27 5.07 4.63
CA LEU A 204 -32.92 4.80 4.17
C LEU A 204 -32.79 5.43 2.79
N LEU A 205 -32.08 6.56 2.73
CA LEU A 205 -31.58 7.16 1.51
C LEU A 205 -31.00 6.06 0.61
N LYS A 206 -31.81 5.64 -0.37
CA LYS A 206 -31.32 4.98 -1.58
C LYS A 206 -30.46 6.02 -2.29
N CYS A 207 -29.19 6.12 -1.94
CA CYS A 207 -28.24 6.85 -2.77
C CYS A 207 -28.25 6.12 -4.14
N PRO A 208 -28.64 6.80 -5.24
CA PRO A 208 -28.57 6.18 -6.54
C PRO A 208 -27.12 5.80 -6.85
N ARG A 209 -26.92 4.63 -7.43
CA ARG A 209 -25.64 4.19 -8.00
C ARG A 209 -25.10 5.33 -8.87
N ALA A 210 -23.89 5.83 -8.57
CA ALA A 210 -23.20 6.73 -9.46
C ALA A 210 -22.58 5.93 -10.62
N GLY A 211 -23.43 5.42 -11.50
CA GLY A 211 -23.02 4.93 -12.81
C GLY A 211 -22.64 6.09 -13.73
N ILE A 212 -21.98 5.74 -14.83
CA ILE A 212 -21.55 6.66 -15.90
C ILE A 212 -22.68 7.66 -16.24
N GLY A 213 -22.41 8.96 -16.06
CA GLY A 213 -23.33 10.06 -16.44
C GLY A 213 -23.92 10.90 -15.31
N PHE A 214 -23.44 10.82 -14.07
CA PHE A 214 -23.98 11.64 -12.97
C PHE A 214 -23.32 13.03 -12.87
N ASP A 215 -24.00 14.06 -13.38
CA ASP A 215 -23.67 15.49 -13.21
C ASP A 215 -24.37 16.12 -11.97
N GLY A 216 -24.60 15.33 -10.91
CA GLY A 216 -25.34 15.79 -9.74
C GLY A 216 -24.46 16.50 -8.71
N VAL A 217 -24.69 17.79 -8.51
CA VAL A 217 -24.23 18.55 -7.34
C VAL A 217 -24.79 17.90 -6.08
N HIS A 218 -23.95 17.20 -5.30
CA HIS A 218 -24.38 16.62 -4.03
C HIS A 218 -24.36 17.69 -2.93
N GLN A 219 -25.54 18.17 -2.51
CA GLN A 219 -25.68 19.03 -1.33
C GLN A 219 -25.63 18.19 -0.05
N SER A 220 -24.47 17.61 0.27
CA SER A 220 -24.18 17.21 1.65
C SER A 220 -22.66 17.00 1.81
N PRO A 221 -21.90 18.00 2.28
CA PRO A 221 -20.45 17.91 2.41
C PRO A 221 -20.00 17.23 3.72
N HIS A 222 -20.91 16.60 4.47
CA HIS A 222 -20.59 15.92 5.71
C HIS A 222 -21.21 14.52 5.71
N VAL A 223 -20.46 13.54 5.22
CA VAL A 223 -20.62 12.16 5.70
C VAL A 223 -19.69 12.05 6.90
N PRO A 224 -20.21 12.02 8.15
CA PRO A 224 -19.38 11.68 9.28
C PRO A 224 -19.06 10.18 9.16
N ALA A 225 -17.85 9.85 8.72
CA ALA A 225 -17.33 8.51 8.89
C ALA A 225 -17.14 8.31 10.39
N SER A 226 -18.00 7.51 11.01
CA SER A 226 -17.89 7.13 12.42
C SER A 226 -16.47 6.62 12.72
N SER A 227 -15.84 7.11 13.78
CA SER A 227 -14.57 6.59 14.29
C SER A 227 -14.65 5.06 14.40
N LEU A 228 -13.70 4.36 13.79
CA LEU A 228 -13.56 2.90 13.92
C LEU A 228 -13.21 2.59 15.38
N GLY A 229 -14.19 2.25 16.21
CA GLY A 229 -13.89 1.89 17.59
C GLY A 229 -15.02 1.78 18.61
N HIS A 230 -16.26 2.17 18.30
CA HIS A 230 -17.36 2.05 19.28
C HIS A 230 -18.65 1.51 18.65
N ALA A 231 -18.88 0.21 18.78
CA ALA A 231 -20.22 -0.36 18.69
C ALA A 231 -20.92 -0.10 20.02
N THR A 232 -21.79 0.91 20.09
CA THR A 232 -22.75 1.04 21.19
C THR A 232 -23.98 0.19 20.90
N ASP A 233 -24.25 -0.70 21.84
CA ASP A 233 -25.35 -1.66 21.88
C ASP A 233 -26.73 -1.02 21.62
N ALA A 234 -27.38 -1.41 20.52
CA ALA A 234 -28.83 -1.53 20.44
C ALA A 234 -29.22 -2.30 19.18
N THR A 235 -29.89 -3.45 19.38
CA THR A 235 -30.49 -4.39 18.41
C THR A 235 -29.54 -5.38 17.72
N SER A 236 -29.94 -6.66 17.74
CA SER A 236 -29.18 -7.76 17.16
C SER A 236 -29.36 -7.80 15.63
N LEU A 237 -28.32 -8.23 14.91
CA LEU A 237 -28.33 -8.38 13.45
C LEU A 237 -29.40 -9.35 12.91
N TYR A 238 -30.00 -10.17 13.77
CA TYR A 238 -31.03 -11.13 13.38
C TYR A 238 -32.39 -10.47 13.11
N ASP A 239 -32.66 -9.32 13.73
CA ASP A 239 -33.94 -8.61 13.60
C ASP A 239 -34.00 -7.67 12.37
N ARG A 240 -32.99 -7.71 11.49
CA ARG A 240 -32.84 -6.78 10.34
C ARG A 240 -32.94 -7.40 8.94
N PHE A 241 -33.27 -8.70 8.83
CA PHE A 241 -33.37 -9.36 7.53
C PHE A 241 -34.74 -10.02 7.33
N VAL A 242 -35.48 -9.56 6.32
CA VAL A 242 -36.60 -10.29 5.74
C VAL A 242 -36.05 -11.44 4.87
N THR A 243 -36.57 -12.65 5.09
CA THR A 243 -36.30 -13.84 4.26
C THR A 243 -36.69 -13.59 2.80
N SER A 244 -35.73 -13.66 1.87
CA SER A 244 -36.04 -13.71 0.44
C SER A 244 -36.54 -15.10 0.07
N SER A 245 -37.81 -15.18 -0.33
CA SER A 245 -38.44 -16.35 -0.93
C SER A 245 -38.01 -16.51 -2.39
N THR A 246 -36.97 -17.31 -2.65
CA THR A 246 -36.78 -17.99 -3.94
C THR A 246 -36.27 -19.42 -3.69
N PRO A 247 -36.91 -20.45 -4.27
CA PRO A 247 -36.70 -21.84 -3.89
C PRO A 247 -35.46 -22.45 -4.54
N PHE A 248 -34.75 -23.27 -3.76
CA PHE A 248 -33.78 -24.25 -4.27
C PHE A 248 -34.48 -25.31 -5.13
N SER A 249 -33.91 -25.64 -6.29
CA SER A 249 -34.16 -26.92 -6.97
C SER A 249 -32.94 -27.33 -7.80
N SER A 250 -32.24 -28.37 -7.31
CA SER A 250 -31.63 -29.53 -8.01
C SER A 250 -30.77 -29.29 -9.28
N MET A 251 -29.56 -29.84 -9.48
CA MET A 251 -28.99 -31.13 -9.10
C MET A 251 -27.45 -31.11 -9.16
N GLU A 252 -26.87 -32.06 -8.42
CA GLU A 252 -25.50 -32.55 -8.48
C GLU A 252 -25.11 -33.10 -9.88
N THR A 253 -23.90 -32.78 -10.36
CA THR A 253 -22.85 -33.78 -10.69
C THR A 253 -21.54 -33.07 -11.08
N PRO A 254 -20.36 -33.65 -10.75
CA PRO A 254 -19.06 -33.01 -10.94
C PRO A 254 -18.48 -33.34 -12.31
N THR A 255 -17.92 -32.35 -13.01
CA THR A 255 -17.06 -32.61 -14.17
C THR A 255 -15.73 -31.89 -14.03
N SER A 256 -14.68 -32.69 -13.96
CA SER A 256 -13.30 -32.28 -14.16
C SER A 256 -13.11 -31.70 -15.56
N SER A 257 -12.46 -30.55 -15.65
CA SER A 257 -11.58 -30.22 -16.78
C SER A 257 -10.71 -29.03 -16.39
N ALA A 258 -9.43 -29.08 -16.80
CA ALA A 258 -8.40 -28.09 -16.55
C ALA A 258 -8.77 -26.69 -17.10
N PRO A 259 -8.20 -25.59 -16.57
CA PRO A 259 -8.46 -24.26 -17.11
C PRO A 259 -7.94 -24.17 -18.55
N ALA A 260 -8.81 -23.78 -19.47
CA ALA A 260 -8.43 -23.45 -20.84
C ALA A 260 -7.56 -22.19 -20.85
N SER A 261 -6.48 -22.23 -21.63
CA SER A 261 -5.63 -21.09 -21.97
C SER A 261 -6.46 -19.92 -22.52
N ALA A 262 -6.13 -18.71 -22.09
CA ALA A 262 -6.75 -17.46 -22.55
C ALA A 262 -6.74 -17.36 -24.09
N PRO A 263 -7.83 -16.91 -24.75
CA PRO A 263 -7.84 -16.74 -26.19
C PRO A 263 -6.96 -15.57 -26.61
N VAL A 264 -6.25 -15.74 -27.73
CA VAL A 264 -5.55 -14.66 -28.44
C VAL A 264 -6.61 -13.70 -29.03
N PRO A 265 -6.48 -12.36 -28.92
CA PRO A 265 -7.49 -11.44 -29.42
C PRO A 265 -7.55 -11.45 -30.95
N ASP A 266 -8.75 -11.63 -31.50
CA ASP A 266 -9.04 -11.46 -32.93
C ASP A 266 -9.14 -9.95 -33.25
N GLU A 267 -8.27 -9.44 -34.12
CA GLU A 267 -8.27 -8.05 -34.61
C GLU A 267 -9.57 -7.67 -35.36
N SER A 268 -10.45 -8.64 -35.62
CA SER A 268 -11.75 -8.46 -36.27
C SER A 268 -12.91 -8.17 -35.30
N ALA A 269 -12.67 -8.16 -33.98
CA ALA A 269 -13.72 -7.99 -32.99
C ALA A 269 -14.44 -6.65 -33.16
N ARG A 270 -15.66 -6.70 -33.69
CA ARG A 270 -16.57 -5.55 -33.74
C ARG A 270 -16.76 -5.03 -32.32
N ILE A 271 -16.69 -3.72 -32.16
CA ILE A 271 -17.07 -3.01 -30.93
C ILE A 271 -18.46 -3.50 -30.52
N GLU A 272 -18.52 -4.35 -29.49
CA GLU A 272 -19.78 -4.76 -28.91
C GLU A 272 -20.38 -3.56 -28.18
N ILE A 273 -21.62 -3.22 -28.56
CA ILE A 273 -22.38 -2.19 -27.87
C ILE A 273 -22.73 -2.76 -26.50
N PRO A 274 -22.32 -2.13 -25.39
CA PRO A 274 -22.57 -2.65 -24.06
C PRO A 274 -24.08 -2.84 -23.85
N THR A 275 -24.49 -4.06 -23.50
CA THR A 275 -25.88 -4.37 -23.16
C THR A 275 -26.20 -3.87 -21.75
N PRO A 276 -27.48 -3.61 -21.42
CA PRO A 276 -27.88 -3.27 -20.06
C PRO A 276 -27.40 -4.28 -19.01
N ASP A 277 -27.34 -5.56 -19.36
CA ASP A 277 -26.81 -6.62 -18.48
C ASP A 277 -25.28 -6.57 -18.34
N SER A 278 -24.56 -6.14 -19.37
CA SER A 278 -23.11 -5.85 -19.28
C SER A 278 -22.81 -4.56 -18.49
N ILE A 279 -23.76 -3.61 -18.44
CA ILE A 279 -23.66 -2.34 -17.70
C ILE A 279 -24.11 -2.50 -16.23
N LEU A 280 -25.06 -3.41 -15.97
CA LEU A 280 -25.70 -3.57 -14.65
C LEU A 280 -25.32 -4.87 -13.92
N GLY A 281 -24.75 -5.85 -14.62
CA GLY A 281 -24.50 -7.22 -14.14
C GLY A 281 -23.04 -7.67 -14.19
N GLY A 282 -22.12 -6.85 -14.69
CA GLY A 282 -20.70 -7.10 -14.49
C GLY A 282 -20.31 -6.65 -13.08
N PHE A 283 -19.98 -7.58 -12.19
CA PHE A 283 -19.25 -7.23 -10.96
C PHE A 283 -17.94 -6.55 -11.40
N GLU A 284 -17.76 -5.29 -11.06
CA GLU A 284 -16.47 -4.63 -11.27
C GLU A 284 -15.47 -5.16 -10.22
N GLU A 285 -14.16 -5.05 -10.48
CA GLU A 285 -13.12 -5.49 -9.54
C GLU A 285 -13.28 -4.85 -8.15
N CYS A 286 -13.89 -3.65 -8.07
CA CYS A 286 -14.19 -3.00 -6.81
C CYS A 286 -15.34 -3.65 -6.01
N ASP A 287 -16.14 -4.52 -6.62
CA ASP A 287 -17.24 -5.25 -5.97
C ASP A 287 -16.81 -6.63 -5.45
N ASP A 288 -15.66 -7.16 -5.90
CA ASP A 288 -15.16 -8.50 -5.57
C ASP A 288 -14.23 -8.48 -4.33
N LEU A 289 -14.81 -8.16 -3.17
CA LEU A 289 -14.10 -8.22 -1.89
C LEU A 289 -14.09 -9.65 -1.35
N ASP A 290 -12.89 -10.23 -1.15
CA ASP A 290 -12.74 -11.54 -0.51
C ASP A 290 -13.34 -11.51 0.92
N PRO A 291 -14.41 -12.27 1.20
CA PRO A 291 -15.07 -12.26 2.50
C PRO A 291 -14.21 -12.86 3.63
N ASN A 292 -13.14 -13.58 3.28
CA ASN A 292 -12.16 -14.15 4.19
C ASN A 292 -10.89 -13.29 4.31
N ALA A 293 -10.84 -12.13 3.65
CA ALA A 293 -9.73 -11.21 3.78
C ALA A 293 -9.58 -10.80 5.26
N THR A 294 -8.34 -10.77 5.71
CA THR A 294 -7.97 -10.34 7.06
C THR A 294 -6.80 -9.36 6.94
N ALA A 295 -6.77 -8.36 7.81
CA ALA A 295 -5.61 -7.51 7.96
C ALA A 295 -5.52 -7.00 9.39
N VAL A 296 -4.30 -6.81 9.87
CA VAL A 296 -4.02 -6.30 11.22
C VAL A 296 -2.89 -5.29 11.15
N LEU A 297 -3.12 -4.09 11.69
CA LEU A 297 -2.08 -3.10 11.91
C LEU A 297 -1.41 -3.38 13.26
N TYR A 298 -0.11 -3.64 13.25
CA TYR A 298 0.71 -3.81 14.45
C TYR A 298 1.57 -2.58 14.72
N ARG A 299 1.79 -2.32 16.01
CA ARG A 299 2.87 -1.46 16.50
C ARG A 299 3.95 -2.35 17.08
N TYR A 300 5.08 -2.43 16.42
CA TYR A 300 6.26 -3.14 16.86
C TYR A 300 7.28 -2.15 17.41
N ASP A 301 7.80 -2.38 18.62
CA ASP A 301 8.89 -1.59 19.17
C ASP A 301 10.21 -2.37 19.07
N VAL A 302 11.17 -1.77 18.36
CA VAL A 302 12.48 -2.35 18.09
C VAL A 302 13.30 -2.53 19.38
N ALA A 303 13.15 -1.62 20.34
CA ALA A 303 13.91 -1.64 21.59
C ALA A 303 13.49 -2.82 22.49
N SER A 304 12.18 -2.97 22.74
CA SER A 304 11.62 -4.07 23.53
C SER A 304 11.48 -5.38 22.76
N ARG A 305 11.60 -5.34 21.41
CA ARG A 305 11.43 -6.47 20.50
C ARG A 305 10.06 -7.14 20.64
N ALA A 306 9.03 -6.34 20.87
CA ALA A 306 7.68 -6.79 21.11
C ALA A 306 6.66 -5.96 20.32
N CYS A 307 5.50 -6.57 20.04
CA CYS A 307 4.35 -5.84 19.55
C CYS A 307 3.64 -5.20 20.75
N LEU A 308 3.56 -3.87 20.76
CA LEU A 308 2.92 -3.11 21.83
C LEU A 308 1.41 -2.96 21.62
N GLY A 309 0.95 -3.07 20.37
CA GLY A 309 -0.46 -2.94 20.02
C GLY A 309 -0.80 -3.61 18.70
N ARG A 310 -2.07 -3.95 18.54
CA ARG A 310 -2.70 -4.38 17.30
C ARG A 310 -4.06 -3.72 17.10
N LEU A 311 -4.40 -3.45 15.85
CA LEU A 311 -5.70 -2.97 15.40
C LEU A 311 -6.16 -3.85 14.22
N PRO A 312 -7.15 -4.72 14.41
CA PRO A 312 -7.77 -5.45 13.31
C PRO A 312 -8.47 -4.50 12.34
N ILE A 313 -8.34 -4.74 11.04
CA ILE A 313 -9.01 -3.98 9.99
C ILE A 313 -10.29 -4.71 9.57
N ASP A 314 -11.39 -3.96 9.39
CA ASP A 314 -12.64 -4.50 8.83
C ASP A 314 -12.51 -4.67 7.31
N CYS A 315 -11.92 -5.79 6.90
CA CYS A 315 -11.69 -6.11 5.50
C CYS A 315 -12.97 -6.34 4.67
N ARG A 316 -14.15 -6.39 5.31
CA ARG A 316 -15.43 -6.43 4.58
C ARG A 316 -15.82 -5.08 4.01
N ARG A 317 -15.25 -4.00 4.54
CA ARG A 317 -15.52 -2.62 4.13
C ARG A 317 -14.30 -1.95 3.54
N PHE A 318 -13.12 -2.33 4.03
CA PHE A 318 -11.87 -1.67 3.70
C PHE A 318 -10.88 -2.64 3.09
N HIS A 319 -10.50 -2.40 1.84
CA HIS A 319 -9.43 -3.15 1.18
C HIS A 319 -8.18 -2.27 1.07
N PHE A 320 -7.02 -2.77 1.50
CA PHE A 320 -5.80 -1.96 1.50
C PHE A 320 -5.30 -1.76 0.07
N LEU A 321 -5.12 -0.50 -0.33
CA LEU A 321 -4.64 -0.16 -1.68
C LEU A 321 -3.17 0.25 -1.71
N GLY A 322 -2.65 0.79 -0.61
CA GLY A 322 -1.26 1.23 -0.55
C GLY A 322 -0.99 2.31 0.49
N SER A 323 0.25 2.78 0.50
CA SER A 323 0.73 3.80 1.43
C SER A 323 1.10 5.09 0.72
N SER A 324 1.11 6.21 1.45
CA SER A 324 1.56 7.47 0.87
C SER A 324 3.01 7.34 0.41
N ALA A 325 3.40 8.14 -0.59
CA ALA A 325 4.81 8.35 -0.87
C ALA A 325 5.55 8.73 0.42
N THR A 326 6.82 8.34 0.54
CA THR A 326 7.62 8.76 1.69
C THR A 326 7.76 10.28 1.64
N PRO A 327 7.34 11.04 2.67
CA PRO A 327 7.64 12.47 2.72
C PRO A 327 9.15 12.61 2.68
N LEU A 328 9.67 13.51 1.84
CA LEU A 328 11.09 13.87 1.88
C LEU A 328 11.41 14.31 3.32
N GLN A 329 12.25 13.54 4.02
CA GLN A 329 12.66 13.83 5.39
C GLN A 329 13.48 15.13 5.37
N THR A 330 12.80 16.26 5.61
CA THR A 330 13.40 17.59 5.65
C THR A 330 13.99 17.92 7.02
N SER A 331 13.65 17.13 8.04
CA SER A 331 14.19 17.24 9.39
C SER A 331 14.32 15.86 10.04
N VAL A 332 15.47 15.62 10.66
CA VAL A 332 15.76 14.42 11.48
C VAL A 332 14.82 14.33 12.70
N THR A 333 14.20 15.45 13.11
CA THR A 333 13.51 15.57 14.40
C THR A 333 11.99 15.36 14.36
N SER A 334 11.33 15.42 13.20
CA SER A 334 9.88 15.23 13.09
C SER A 334 9.55 14.25 11.98
N HIS A 335 9.27 13.00 12.35
CA HIS A 335 8.84 11.99 11.40
C HIS A 335 7.33 11.86 11.45
N VAL A 336 6.70 12.04 10.30
CA VAL A 336 5.28 11.76 10.12
C VAL A 336 5.18 10.37 9.49
N PRO A 337 4.50 9.40 10.13
CA PRO A 337 4.27 8.09 9.54
C PRO A 337 3.58 8.24 8.18
N LYS A 338 3.82 7.27 7.29
CA LYS A 338 3.05 7.17 6.04
C LYS A 338 1.58 7.01 6.36
N THR A 339 0.71 7.66 5.60
CA THR A 339 -0.74 7.45 5.70
C THR A 339 -1.13 6.22 4.89
N LEU A 340 -2.23 5.58 5.26
CA LEU A 340 -2.76 4.38 4.60
C LEU A 340 -3.93 4.75 3.69
N LEU A 341 -3.96 4.18 2.49
CA LEU A 341 -5.09 4.29 1.56
C LEU A 341 -5.84 2.96 1.52
N PHE A 342 -7.13 3.02 1.80
CA PHE A 342 -8.04 1.90 1.67
C PHE A 342 -9.10 2.20 0.62
N GLN A 343 -9.44 1.20 -0.17
CA GLN A 343 -10.70 1.19 -0.90
C GLN A 343 -11.83 1.08 0.11
N TYR A 344 -12.84 1.93 -0.04
CA TYR A 344 -14.10 1.87 0.67
C TYR A 344 -15.21 2.13 -0.35
N ASP A 345 -15.97 1.09 -0.69
CA ASP A 345 -16.89 1.12 -1.83
C ASP A 345 -16.13 1.56 -3.10
N VAL A 346 -16.69 2.45 -3.92
CA VAL A 346 -16.04 3.02 -5.10
C VAL A 346 -14.93 4.05 -4.79
N HIS A 347 -14.71 4.42 -3.52
CA HIS A 347 -13.82 5.52 -3.12
C HIS A 347 -12.48 5.02 -2.57
N GLY A 348 -11.49 5.93 -2.52
CA GLY A 348 -10.23 5.72 -1.81
C GLY A 348 -10.16 6.57 -0.55
N ALA A 349 -10.28 5.96 0.63
CA ALA A 349 -10.22 6.63 1.93
C ALA A 349 -8.79 6.60 2.49
N VAL A 350 -8.28 7.78 2.86
CA VAL A 350 -6.95 7.96 3.45
C VAL A 350 -7.07 8.07 4.96
N PHE A 351 -6.20 7.36 5.67
CA PHE A 351 -6.13 7.37 7.13
C PHE A 351 -4.72 7.66 7.62
N SER A 352 -4.64 8.55 8.62
CA SER A 352 -3.47 8.69 9.48
C SER A 352 -3.58 7.77 10.69
N VAL A 353 -2.45 7.46 11.30
CA VAL A 353 -2.40 6.71 12.56
C VAL A 353 -2.41 7.73 13.69
N GLY A 354 -3.31 7.54 14.65
CA GLY A 354 -3.53 8.47 15.77
C GLY A 354 -2.25 8.80 16.53
N ALA A 355 -2.17 10.04 17.03
CA ALA A 355 -0.98 10.54 17.71
C ALA A 355 -0.69 9.81 19.05
N ASP A 356 -1.73 9.30 19.72
CA ASP A 356 -1.56 8.43 20.89
C ASP A 356 -1.29 6.98 20.46
N LEU A 357 -0.04 6.69 20.14
CA LEU A 357 0.39 5.35 19.73
C LEU A 357 0.20 4.26 20.81
N ARG A 358 -0.21 4.61 22.04
CA ARG A 358 -0.57 3.63 23.09
C ARG A 358 -1.83 2.86 22.70
N HIS A 359 -2.73 3.50 21.97
CA HIS A 359 -3.95 2.90 21.43
C HIS A 359 -3.93 3.12 19.92
N LEU A 360 -3.62 2.07 19.16
CA LEU A 360 -3.66 2.17 17.71
C LEU A 360 -5.06 2.55 17.25
N GLU A 361 -5.17 3.72 16.64
CA GLU A 361 -6.37 4.26 16.03
C GLU A 361 -6.04 4.72 14.62
N LEU A 362 -7.00 4.56 13.71
CA LEU A 362 -6.93 5.11 12.36
C LEU A 362 -7.91 6.27 12.26
N LEU A 363 -7.36 7.46 11.98
CA LEU A 363 -8.12 8.70 11.83
C LEU A 363 -8.30 8.97 10.35
N HIS A 364 -9.54 9.19 9.92
CA HIS A 364 -9.84 9.52 8.53
C HIS A 364 -9.35 10.93 8.22
N ASP A 365 -8.51 11.06 7.19
CA ASP A 365 -7.91 12.33 6.78
C ASP A 365 -8.58 12.91 5.53
N ALA A 366 -8.83 12.05 4.52
CA ALA A 366 -9.26 12.48 3.21
C ALA A 366 -9.94 11.34 2.43
N THR A 367 -10.71 11.70 1.40
CA THR A 367 -11.33 10.74 0.48
C THR A 367 -11.08 11.16 -0.96
N PHE A 368 -10.42 10.28 -1.73
CA PHE A 368 -10.38 10.33 -3.19
C PHE A 368 -11.69 9.77 -3.75
N GLN A 369 -12.50 10.65 -4.33
CA GLN A 369 -13.79 10.27 -4.88
C GLN A 369 -13.64 9.35 -6.10
N ALA A 370 -14.36 8.24 -6.13
CA ALA A 370 -14.37 7.26 -7.22
C ALA A 370 -12.97 6.66 -7.57
N LEU A 371 -11.99 6.72 -6.66
CA LEU A 371 -10.64 6.23 -6.95
C LEU A 371 -10.60 4.71 -7.18
N ALA A 372 -11.37 3.93 -6.42
CA ALA A 372 -11.39 2.48 -6.58
C ALA A 372 -12.06 2.08 -7.90
N TYR A 373 -13.15 2.75 -8.28
CA TYR A 373 -13.77 2.60 -9.60
C TYR A 373 -12.79 2.90 -10.73
N VAL A 374 -12.08 4.00 -10.60
CA VAL A 374 -11.04 4.43 -11.54
C VAL A 374 -9.93 3.39 -11.66
N GLN A 375 -9.51 2.84 -10.53
CA GLN A 375 -8.47 1.81 -10.46
C GLN A 375 -9.01 0.55 -11.14
N ALA A 376 -10.21 0.08 -10.83
CA ALA A 376 -10.85 -1.06 -11.47
C ALA A 376 -10.96 -0.90 -13.00
N SER A 377 -11.18 0.32 -13.50
CA SER A 377 -11.27 0.60 -14.95
C SER A 377 -9.94 0.52 -15.72
N LYS A 378 -8.82 0.16 -15.08
CA LYS A 378 -7.49 0.08 -15.70
C LYS A 378 -7.04 -1.37 -15.83
N GLU A 379 -6.66 -1.76 -17.03
CA GLU A 379 -6.38 -3.16 -17.37
C GLU A 379 -4.99 -3.62 -16.92
N GLN A 380 -3.99 -2.72 -16.93
CA GLN A 380 -2.58 -3.07 -16.72
C GLN A 380 -1.93 -2.23 -15.62
N LYS A 381 -2.62 -2.07 -14.48
CA LYS A 381 -2.11 -1.35 -13.31
C LYS A 381 -0.81 -1.96 -12.82
N LYS A 382 0.20 -1.13 -12.63
CA LYS A 382 1.49 -1.56 -12.07
C LYS A 382 1.82 -0.85 -10.76
N TYR A 383 1.56 0.45 -10.70
CA TYR A 383 1.83 1.24 -9.50
C TYR A 383 0.63 2.09 -9.13
N LEU A 384 0.36 2.15 -7.83
CA LEU A 384 -0.52 3.14 -7.21
C LEU A 384 0.28 3.84 -6.13
N GLN A 385 0.31 5.17 -6.18
CA GLN A 385 0.93 6.00 -5.15
C GLN A 385 0.06 7.23 -4.91
N PHE A 386 0.12 7.79 -3.72
CA PHE A 386 -0.51 9.08 -3.46
C PHE A 386 0.42 10.01 -2.67
N HIS A 387 0.24 11.32 -2.88
CA HIS A 387 1.00 12.36 -2.22
C HIS A 387 0.69 12.37 -0.70
N PRO A 388 1.67 12.60 0.20
CA PRO A 388 1.46 12.55 1.65
C PRO A 388 0.35 13.45 2.18
N SER A 389 0.06 14.56 1.50
CA SER A 389 -1.03 15.46 1.86
C SER A 389 -2.40 15.04 1.32
N ALA A 390 -2.52 13.84 0.75
CA ALA A 390 -3.71 13.34 0.05
C ALA A 390 -4.24 14.27 -1.07
N SER A 391 -3.42 15.17 -1.59
CA SER A 391 -3.81 16.12 -2.64
C SER A 391 -3.83 15.49 -4.03
N LEU A 392 -3.09 14.41 -4.24
CA LEU A 392 -2.90 13.75 -5.52
C LEU A 392 -2.76 12.24 -5.33
N ALA A 393 -3.33 11.46 -6.24
CA ALA A 393 -3.07 10.04 -6.41
C ALA A 393 -2.62 9.79 -7.84
N ALA A 394 -1.73 8.83 -8.06
CA ALA A 394 -1.19 8.48 -9.36
C ALA A 394 -1.30 6.97 -9.58
N ILE A 395 -1.86 6.60 -10.73
CA ILE A 395 -1.96 5.22 -11.21
C ILE A 395 -1.11 5.13 -12.46
N ALA A 396 -0.07 4.30 -12.42
CA ALA A 396 0.77 4.02 -13.57
C ALA A 396 0.46 2.61 -14.09
N GLU A 397 0.24 2.51 -15.39
CA GLU A 397 0.14 1.22 -16.06
C GLU A 397 1.53 0.70 -16.49
N PHE A 398 1.60 -0.55 -16.93
CA PHE A 398 2.84 -1.16 -17.41
C PHE A 398 3.51 -0.34 -18.52
N GLU A 399 2.72 0.20 -19.44
CA GLU A 399 3.22 0.97 -20.58
C GLU A 399 2.55 2.35 -20.69
N LYS A 400 3.39 3.37 -20.95
CA LYS A 400 3.04 4.71 -21.50
C LYS A 400 2.11 5.62 -20.72
N ARG A 401 1.19 5.09 -19.90
CA ARG A 401 0.09 5.85 -19.33
C ARG A 401 0.26 6.05 -17.85
N LEU A 402 0.28 7.32 -17.45
CA LEU A 402 0.21 7.76 -16.08
C LEU A 402 -1.08 8.57 -15.90
N PHE A 403 -1.94 8.12 -15.00
CA PHE A 403 -3.15 8.82 -14.62
C PHE A 403 -2.94 9.49 -13.26
N VAL A 404 -3.07 10.81 -13.20
CA VAL A 404 -2.99 11.59 -11.95
C VAL A 404 -4.38 12.09 -11.61
N TYR A 405 -4.81 11.81 -10.38
CA TYR A 405 -6.10 12.15 -9.80
C TYR A 405 -5.92 13.19 -8.72
N THR A 406 -6.71 14.25 -8.76
CA THR A 406 -6.73 15.23 -7.68
C THR A 406 -7.53 14.71 -6.50
N GLY A 407 -6.97 14.87 -5.31
CA GLY A 407 -7.66 14.67 -4.05
C GLY A 407 -8.71 15.74 -3.77
N PRO A 408 -9.37 15.66 -2.60
CA PRO A 408 -10.45 16.56 -2.24
C PRO A 408 -9.97 18.03 -2.23
N GLN A 409 -10.57 18.85 -3.08
CA GLN A 409 -10.43 20.30 -3.07
C GLN A 409 -11.33 20.80 -1.94
N GLY A 410 -10.78 21.34 -0.85
CA GLY A 410 -11.48 21.66 0.40
C GLY A 410 -12.55 22.78 0.34
N GLY A 411 -13.38 22.83 -0.70
CA GLY A 411 -14.47 23.78 -0.86
C GLY A 411 -15.84 23.11 -0.92
N ALA A 412 -16.87 23.81 -0.42
CA ALA A 412 -18.28 23.42 -0.48
C ALA A 412 -18.90 23.51 -1.89
N GLY A 413 -18.07 23.53 -2.94
CA GLY A 413 -18.51 23.56 -4.34
C GLY A 413 -18.80 22.17 -4.90
N PRO A 414 -19.45 22.06 -6.06
CA PRO A 414 -19.63 20.79 -6.74
C PRO A 414 -18.27 20.12 -6.97
N HIS A 415 -18.13 18.87 -6.51
CA HIS A 415 -16.92 18.10 -6.70
C HIS A 415 -16.68 17.87 -8.19
N ARG A 416 -15.71 18.60 -8.76
CA ARG A 416 -15.26 18.38 -10.12
C ARG A 416 -14.09 17.40 -10.10
N ARG A 417 -14.29 16.22 -10.69
CA ARG A 417 -13.23 15.23 -10.89
C ARG A 417 -12.22 15.80 -11.88
N LEU A 418 -11.06 16.24 -11.39
CA LEU A 418 -9.93 16.59 -12.24
C LEU A 418 -9.00 15.37 -12.32
N HIS A 419 -8.81 14.91 -13.55
CA HIS A 419 -7.86 13.86 -13.87
C HIS A 419 -6.96 14.36 -14.98
N TYR A 420 -5.67 14.06 -14.84
CA TYR A 420 -4.63 14.37 -15.80
C TYR A 420 -4.10 13.05 -16.34
N LEU A 421 -4.07 12.91 -17.66
CA LEU A 421 -3.42 11.79 -18.33
C LEU A 421 -2.12 12.31 -18.94
N GLU A 422 -1.00 11.74 -18.50
CA GLU A 422 0.27 11.89 -19.19
C GLU A 422 0.51 10.63 -20.03
N GLU A 423 0.65 10.80 -21.34
CA GLU A 423 1.16 9.77 -22.23
C GLU A 423 2.63 10.06 -22.54
N LEU A 424 3.50 9.14 -22.15
CA LEU A 424 4.94 9.30 -22.32
C LEU A 424 5.32 9.24 -23.81
N ALA A 425 5.92 10.33 -24.31
CA ALA A 425 6.34 10.47 -25.72
C ALA A 425 7.50 9.53 -26.15
N LEU A 426 8.04 8.72 -25.24
CA LEU A 426 9.09 7.74 -25.55
C LEU A 426 8.50 6.59 -26.36
N LYS A 427 9.33 5.93 -27.17
CA LYS A 427 8.93 4.72 -27.90
C LYS A 427 8.87 3.55 -26.92
N ALA A 428 7.66 3.08 -26.62
CA ALA A 428 7.36 1.95 -25.71
C ALA A 428 8.02 2.01 -24.30
N PRO A 429 7.82 3.09 -23.52
CA PRO A 429 8.35 3.20 -22.17
C PRO A 429 7.59 2.25 -21.24
N THR A 430 8.29 1.21 -20.78
CA THR A 430 7.88 0.48 -19.58
C THR A 430 8.17 1.35 -18.35
N ILE A 431 7.21 1.45 -17.45
CA ILE A 431 7.41 2.17 -16.18
C ILE A 431 8.01 1.20 -15.16
N TYR A 432 9.18 1.52 -14.62
CA TYR A 432 9.92 0.71 -13.62
C TYR A 432 9.79 1.25 -12.20
N GLY A 433 9.33 2.50 -12.05
CA GLY A 433 9.09 3.10 -10.75
C GLY A 433 8.41 4.46 -10.87
N LEU A 434 7.74 4.85 -9.79
CA LEU A 434 6.98 6.08 -9.65
C LEU A 434 7.21 6.66 -8.26
N GLN A 435 7.54 7.95 -8.18
CA GLN A 435 7.67 8.64 -6.89
C GLN A 435 7.24 10.11 -6.98
N PHE A 436 6.28 10.53 -6.15
CA PHE A 436 6.01 11.96 -5.95
C PHE A 436 7.24 12.67 -5.36
N LEU A 437 7.62 13.81 -5.95
CA LEU A 437 8.60 14.73 -5.37
C LEU A 437 7.91 15.78 -4.50
N ASP A 438 6.75 16.26 -4.97
CA ASP A 438 5.95 17.29 -4.34
C ASP A 438 4.51 17.26 -4.92
N ALA A 439 3.69 18.22 -4.51
CA ALA A 439 2.29 18.35 -4.94
C ALA A 439 2.12 18.88 -6.39
N SER A 440 3.20 19.00 -7.16
CA SER A 440 3.25 19.54 -8.53
C SER A 440 4.16 18.74 -9.46
N SER A 441 4.88 17.73 -8.97
CA SER A 441 5.77 16.92 -9.79
C SER A 441 6.04 15.53 -9.23
N LEU A 442 6.27 14.61 -10.17
CA LEU A 442 6.58 13.21 -9.90
C LEU A 442 7.77 12.76 -10.77
N LEU A 443 8.52 11.78 -10.26
CA LEU A 443 9.55 11.07 -11.00
C LEU A 443 9.01 9.77 -11.55
N LEU A 444 9.38 9.48 -12.80
CA LEU A 444 9.18 8.20 -13.45
C LEU A 444 10.54 7.58 -13.80
N LEU A 445 10.73 6.35 -13.36
CA LEU A 445 11.86 5.55 -13.78
C LEU A 445 11.44 4.69 -14.98
N THR A 446 12.22 4.78 -16.05
CA THR A 446 12.09 3.95 -17.27
C THR A 446 13.40 3.20 -17.52
N PRO A 447 13.44 2.20 -18.42
CA PRO A 447 14.67 1.49 -18.74
C PRO A 447 15.83 2.38 -19.19
N SER A 448 15.54 3.52 -19.82
CA SER A 448 16.53 4.39 -20.46
C SER A 448 16.68 5.76 -19.84
N ALA A 449 15.71 6.21 -19.02
CA ALA A 449 15.69 7.56 -18.48
C ALA A 449 14.99 7.65 -17.11
N LEU A 450 15.42 8.62 -16.32
CA LEU A 450 14.64 9.18 -15.23
C LEU A 450 13.95 10.44 -15.74
N LEU A 451 12.62 10.48 -15.67
CA LEU A 451 11.80 11.59 -16.16
C LEU A 451 11.17 12.32 -14.97
N ARG A 452 11.09 13.65 -15.08
CA ARG A 452 10.25 14.48 -14.20
C ARG A 452 9.00 14.86 -14.97
N VAL A 453 7.84 14.50 -14.46
CA VAL A 453 6.54 14.91 -15.00
C VAL A 453 5.98 16.01 -14.11
N SER A 454 5.71 17.16 -14.72
CA SER A 454 5.05 18.29 -14.06
C SER A 454 3.55 18.07 -14.08
N ILE A 455 2.90 18.25 -12.94
CA ILE A 455 1.47 18.10 -12.77
C ILE A 455 0.85 19.50 -12.89
N PRO A 456 0.01 19.76 -13.89
CA PRO A 456 -0.56 21.09 -14.08
C PRO A 456 -1.44 21.47 -12.88
N SER A 457 -1.22 22.68 -12.34
CA SER A 457 -2.08 23.25 -11.29
C SER A 457 -3.45 23.60 -11.87
N SER A 458 -4.53 23.35 -11.13
CA SER A 458 -5.92 23.64 -11.52
C SER A 458 -6.24 25.13 -11.74
N SER A 459 -5.27 26.04 -11.59
CA SER A 459 -5.42 27.49 -11.81
C SER A 459 -5.18 27.95 -13.25
N SER A 460 -4.94 27.06 -14.21
CA SER A 460 -4.60 27.43 -15.60
C SER A 460 -5.60 26.97 -16.67
N HIS A 461 -6.87 26.74 -16.31
CA HIS A 461 -7.94 26.46 -17.27
C HIS A 461 -9.09 27.46 -17.18
#